data_AF-A0A317HKV1-F1
#
_entry.id   AF-A0A317HKV1-F1
#
_cell.length_a   1.000
_cell.length_b   1.000
_cell.length_c   1.000
_cell.angle_alpha   90.00
_cell.angle_beta   90.00
_cell.angle_gamma   90.00
#
_symmetry.space_group_name_H-M   'P 1'
#
loop_
_entity.id
_entity.type
_entity.pdbx_description
1 polymer ?
#
loop_
_entity_poly.entity_id
_entity_poly.type
_entity_poly.pdbx_seq_one_letter_code
_entity_poly.pdbx_strand_id
1 'polypeptide(L)'
;AGRRALIKGVVGWGVGMSVVPFRVSSQGEAATIRPKQGDLLIRVGDSTMTPLTPDDIPAGVAQTMAWAMEPGAKIVRDGSRLNRVLLIRLDAEKYSADTQTRAASGVVAYTAICTHTGCEVTDWLADEQVLYCPCHFSKFDPKDGARVVDGPAPRTLPALPLKVIDGNLVVAGAFTARVGFEPA
;
A
#
# COMPACT_ATOMS: atom_id res chain seq x y z
N ALA A 1 39.63 75.14 -9.48
CA ALA A 1 39.86 75.43 -8.05
C ALA A 1 38.72 74.80 -7.26
N GLY A 2 38.88 73.61 -6.66
CA GLY A 2 39.31 73.39 -5.26
C GLY A 2 38.11 73.52 -4.30
N ARG A 3 37.75 72.63 -3.36
CA ARG A 3 38.32 71.40 -2.76
C ARG A 3 37.19 70.66 -1.99
N ARG A 4 37.23 69.30 -2.00
CA ARG A 4 36.97 68.31 -0.89
C ARG A 4 35.58 68.33 -0.20
N ALA A 5 34.96 67.20 0.17
CA ALA A 5 35.51 66.07 0.92
C ALA A 5 34.71 64.75 0.80
N LEU A 6 35.43 63.65 1.05
CA LEU A 6 35.01 62.25 1.14
C LEU A 6 34.29 61.94 2.47
N ILE A 7 33.20 61.15 2.44
CA ILE A 7 32.76 60.25 3.52
C ILE A 7 32.19 58.99 2.84
N LYS A 8 33.02 57.94 2.70
CA LYS A 8 33.03 56.70 3.51
C LYS A 8 31.73 55.88 3.40
N GLY A 9 31.85 54.75 2.72
CA GLY A 9 30.79 53.76 2.59
C GLY A 9 30.44 53.04 3.90
N VAL A 10 29.25 52.45 3.91
CA VAL A 10 28.88 51.36 4.80
C VAL A 10 28.43 50.20 3.91
N VAL A 11 29.16 49.10 4.06
CA VAL A 11 28.91 47.80 3.45
C VAL A 11 27.56 47.27 3.95
N GLY A 12 26.70 46.90 3.01
CA GLY A 12 25.44 46.23 3.30
C GLY A 12 25.68 44.86 3.92
N TRP A 13 25.08 44.62 5.08
CA TRP A 13 24.89 43.27 5.60
C TRP A 13 23.53 42.78 5.11
N GLY A 14 23.48 42.36 3.85
CA GLY A 14 22.42 41.46 3.40
C GLY A 14 22.70 40.10 4.04
N VAL A 15 21.97 39.76 5.11
CA VAL A 15 21.89 38.37 5.56
C VAL A 15 21.15 37.61 4.48
N GLY A 16 21.90 37.06 3.53
CA GLY A 16 21.38 36.07 2.60
C GLY A 16 20.95 34.87 3.43
N MET A 17 19.65 34.74 3.69
CA MET A 17 19.09 33.43 3.97
C MET A 17 19.37 32.59 2.72
N SER A 18 20.44 31.80 2.79
CA SER A 18 20.65 30.71 1.85
C SER A 18 19.44 29.80 1.97
N VAL A 19 18.47 30.00 1.09
CA VAL A 19 17.37 29.07 0.87
C VAL A 19 18.03 27.85 0.26
N VAL A 20 18.49 26.93 1.12
CA VAL A 20 18.91 25.61 0.66
C VAL A 20 17.62 24.99 0.12
N PRO A 21 17.48 24.73 -1.18
CA PRO A 21 16.29 24.07 -1.67
C PRO A 21 16.26 22.71 -0.99
N PHE A 22 15.26 22.49 -0.13
CA PHE A 22 14.98 21.18 0.43
C PHE A 22 14.66 20.30 -0.78
N ARG A 23 15.65 19.55 -1.27
CA ARG A 23 15.43 18.55 -2.30
C ARG A 23 14.64 17.44 -1.61
N VAL A 24 13.32 17.56 -1.64
CA VAL A 24 12.43 16.41 -1.45
C VAL A 24 12.90 15.37 -2.45
N SER A 25 13.46 14.28 -1.94
CA SER A 25 14.00 13.22 -2.79
C SER A 25 12.84 12.64 -3.59
N SER A 26 12.93 12.70 -4.93
CA SER A 26 11.90 12.18 -5.84
C SER A 26 11.56 10.72 -5.57
N GLN A 27 12.49 9.96 -5.00
CA GLN A 27 12.29 8.59 -4.55
C GLN A 27 11.32 8.49 -3.36
N GLY A 28 11.38 9.42 -2.40
CA GLY A 28 10.45 9.47 -1.27
C GLY A 28 9.02 9.75 -1.72
N GLU A 29 8.85 10.66 -2.68
CA GLU A 29 7.55 10.90 -3.33
C GLU A 29 7.06 9.63 -4.04
N ALA A 30 7.93 8.97 -4.82
CA ALA A 30 7.57 7.78 -5.59
C ALA A 30 7.14 6.59 -4.71
N ALA A 31 7.75 6.40 -3.55
CA ALA A 31 7.39 5.37 -2.58
C ALA A 31 6.00 5.58 -1.95
N THR A 32 5.50 6.82 -1.92
CA THR A 32 4.15 7.11 -1.39
C THR A 32 3.04 6.85 -2.41
N ILE A 33 3.37 6.77 -3.70
CA ILE A 33 2.39 6.54 -4.77
C ILE A 33 1.72 5.19 -4.56
N ARG A 34 0.41 5.10 -4.85
CA ARG A 34 -0.38 3.87 -4.78
C ARG A 34 0.19 2.76 -5.67
N PRO A 35 -0.05 1.48 -5.34
CA PRO A 35 0.17 0.37 -6.27
C PRO A 35 -0.39 0.66 -7.65
N LYS A 36 0.42 0.39 -8.66
CA LYS A 36 0.13 0.57 -10.08
C LYS A 36 0.12 -0.79 -10.76
N GLN A 37 -0.64 -0.86 -11.85
CA GLN A 37 -0.58 -2.00 -12.74
C GLN A 37 0.87 -2.26 -13.19
N GLY A 38 1.30 -3.52 -13.11
CA GLY A 38 2.66 -3.95 -13.48
C GLY A 38 3.63 -4.04 -12.29
N ASP A 39 3.28 -3.53 -11.11
CA ASP A 39 4.12 -3.72 -9.94
C ASP A 39 4.14 -5.18 -9.50
N LEU A 40 5.30 -5.62 -9.02
CA LEU A 40 5.49 -6.92 -8.38
C LEU A 40 5.11 -6.83 -6.90
N LEU A 41 4.59 -7.92 -6.33
CA LEU A 41 4.38 -7.98 -4.89
C LEU A 41 5.59 -8.58 -4.19
N ILE A 42 6.04 -7.95 -3.10
CA ILE A 42 7.12 -8.42 -2.25
C ILE A 42 6.64 -8.53 -0.80
N ARG A 43 7.22 -9.43 -0.02
CA ARG A 43 6.85 -9.60 1.40
C ARG A 43 7.28 -8.39 2.23
N VAL A 44 6.44 -7.95 3.17
CA VAL A 44 6.83 -6.91 4.13
C VAL A 44 8.03 -7.40 4.95
N GLY A 45 9.05 -6.56 5.05
CA GLY A 45 10.29 -6.87 5.79
C GLY A 45 11.32 -7.68 4.99
N ASP A 46 11.01 -8.09 3.76
CA ASP A 46 11.99 -8.72 2.89
C ASP A 46 12.95 -7.68 2.28
N SER A 47 14.17 -7.63 2.81
CA SER A 47 15.23 -6.75 2.30
C SER A 47 15.81 -7.19 0.96
N THR A 48 15.55 -8.42 0.53
CA THR A 48 16.01 -8.94 -0.77
C THR A 48 15.11 -8.49 -1.93
N MET A 49 13.93 -7.94 -1.61
CA MET A 49 12.92 -7.51 -2.58
C MET A 49 12.53 -8.63 -3.54
N THR A 50 12.40 -9.86 -3.03
CA THR A 50 12.07 -11.03 -3.85
C THR A 50 10.60 -10.98 -4.24
N PRO A 51 10.28 -10.98 -5.55
CA PRO A 51 8.89 -11.05 -6.01
C PRO A 51 8.21 -12.34 -5.53
N LEU A 52 6.99 -12.19 -5.02
CA LEU A 52 6.16 -13.29 -4.56
C LEU A 52 5.53 -14.01 -5.74
N THR A 53 5.52 -15.33 -5.67
CA THR A 53 4.73 -16.23 -6.51
C THR A 53 3.45 -16.64 -5.77
N PRO A 54 2.45 -17.24 -6.45
CA PRO A 54 1.29 -17.80 -5.76
C PRO A 54 1.63 -18.85 -4.69
N ASP A 55 2.73 -19.59 -4.86
CA ASP A 55 3.13 -20.66 -3.93
C ASP A 55 3.78 -20.12 -2.66
N ASP A 56 4.26 -18.87 -2.68
CA ASP A 56 4.70 -18.16 -1.49
C ASP A 56 3.55 -17.74 -0.57
N ILE A 57 2.29 -17.91 -1.03
CA ILE A 57 1.07 -17.62 -0.27
C ILE A 57 0.42 -18.95 0.13
N PRO A 58 0.63 -19.43 1.37
CA PRO A 58 0.13 -20.74 1.76
C PRO A 58 -1.41 -20.75 1.76
N ALA A 59 -1.99 -21.82 1.24
CA ALA A 59 -3.44 -21.93 1.07
C ALA A 59 -4.16 -22.20 2.41
N GLY A 60 -5.28 -21.50 2.65
CA GLY A 60 -6.19 -21.78 3.78
C GLY A 60 -5.71 -21.28 5.15
N VAL A 61 -4.60 -20.56 5.21
CA VAL A 61 -4.03 -20.04 6.47
C VAL A 61 -3.97 -18.51 6.48
N ALA A 62 -3.33 -17.96 7.51
CA ALA A 62 -3.20 -16.53 7.71
C ALA A 62 -2.60 -15.79 6.51
N GLN A 63 -3.03 -14.53 6.37
CA GLN A 63 -2.61 -13.66 5.28
C GLN A 63 -1.11 -13.38 5.28
N THR A 64 -0.54 -13.22 4.09
CA THR A 64 0.80 -12.67 3.88
C THR A 64 0.71 -11.17 3.67
N MET A 65 1.50 -10.40 4.42
CA MET A 65 1.59 -8.95 4.23
C MET A 65 2.59 -8.62 3.13
N ALA A 66 2.22 -7.72 2.22
CA ALA A 66 3.05 -7.34 1.08
C ALA A 66 3.07 -5.83 0.80
N TRP A 67 4.11 -5.41 0.09
CA TRP A 67 4.21 -4.14 -0.61
C TRP A 67 4.19 -4.38 -2.12
N ALA A 68 3.70 -3.41 -2.88
CA ALA A 68 3.92 -3.35 -4.32
C ALA A 68 5.29 -2.71 -4.59
N MET A 69 6.01 -3.22 -5.58
CA MET A 69 7.30 -2.72 -6.02
C MET A 69 7.29 -2.50 -7.54
N GLU A 70 7.70 -1.32 -7.97
CA GLU A 70 7.92 -1.04 -9.38
C GLU A 70 9.21 -1.76 -9.84
N PRO A 71 9.17 -2.63 -10.87
CA PRO A 71 10.26 -3.56 -11.16
C PRO A 71 11.51 -2.91 -11.78
N GLY A 72 11.36 -1.82 -12.55
CA GLY A 72 12.46 -1.20 -13.29
C GLY A 72 13.44 -0.45 -12.38
N ALA A 73 12.94 0.50 -11.60
CA ALA A 73 13.72 1.27 -10.63
C ALA A 73 13.75 0.63 -9.23
N LYS A 74 13.07 -0.51 -9.03
CA LYS A 74 12.95 -1.22 -7.74
C LYS A 74 12.42 -0.33 -6.62
N ILE A 75 11.45 0.52 -6.95
CA ILE A 75 10.83 1.41 -5.97
C ILE A 75 9.74 0.64 -5.24
N VAL A 76 9.99 0.33 -3.97
CA VAL A 76 8.99 -0.22 -3.07
C VAL A 76 8.01 0.89 -2.67
N ARG A 77 6.71 0.60 -2.74
CA ARG A 77 5.65 1.56 -2.42
C ARG A 77 5.31 1.57 -0.94
N ASP A 78 6.32 1.57 -0.08
CA ASP A 78 6.19 1.51 1.38
C ASP A 78 6.19 2.90 2.06
N GLY A 79 6.33 3.99 1.28
CA GLY A 79 6.30 5.37 1.78
C GLY A 79 4.97 5.79 2.41
N SER A 80 3.92 4.98 2.27
CA SER A 80 2.65 5.14 2.97
C SER A 80 2.16 3.81 3.51
N ARG A 81 1.80 3.75 4.80
CA ARG A 81 1.13 2.58 5.39
C ARG A 81 -0.13 2.17 4.62
N LEU A 82 -0.79 3.12 3.96
CA LEU A 82 -2.00 2.88 3.20
C LEU A 82 -1.72 2.02 1.94
N ASN A 83 -0.48 1.85 1.52
CA ASN A 83 -0.12 0.99 0.40
C ASN A 83 0.06 -0.47 0.81
N ARG A 84 -0.06 -0.78 2.10
CA ARG A 84 0.15 -2.15 2.57
C ARG A 84 -1.01 -3.03 2.12
N VAL A 85 -0.66 -4.18 1.60
CA VAL A 85 -1.58 -5.15 1.02
C VAL A 85 -1.53 -6.41 1.88
N LEU A 86 -2.68 -7.05 2.08
CA LEU A 86 -2.76 -8.41 2.57
C LEU A 86 -3.08 -9.35 1.41
N LEU A 87 -2.44 -10.52 1.40
CA LEU A 87 -2.60 -11.56 0.40
C LEU A 87 -3.11 -12.81 1.08
N ILE A 88 -4.17 -13.40 0.55
CA ILE A 88 -4.71 -14.65 1.06
C ILE A 88 -5.03 -15.59 -0.11
N ARG A 89 -4.69 -16.87 0.06
CA ARG A 89 -4.96 -17.92 -0.92
C ARG A 89 -5.99 -18.88 -0.36
N LEU A 90 -7.13 -18.99 -1.02
CA LEU A 90 -8.21 -19.92 -0.66
C LEU A 90 -8.61 -20.71 -1.91
N ASP A 91 -9.57 -21.61 -1.72
CA ASP A 91 -10.23 -22.32 -2.81
C ASP A 91 -11.00 -21.33 -3.71
N ALA A 92 -10.53 -21.20 -4.96
CA ALA A 92 -11.06 -20.24 -5.92
C ALA A 92 -12.50 -20.54 -6.35
N GLU A 93 -12.96 -21.79 -6.21
CA GLU A 93 -14.34 -22.18 -6.52
C GLU A 93 -15.34 -21.58 -5.53
N LYS A 94 -14.87 -21.20 -4.33
CA LYS A 94 -15.70 -20.57 -3.29
C LYS A 94 -15.78 -19.05 -3.42
N TYR A 95 -15.07 -18.46 -4.38
CA TYR A 95 -15.10 -17.01 -4.60
C TYR A 95 -16.39 -16.58 -5.31
N SER A 96 -16.90 -15.41 -4.94
CA SER A 96 -17.93 -14.75 -5.75
C SER A 96 -17.40 -14.45 -7.15
N ALA A 97 -18.29 -14.41 -8.15
CA ALA A 97 -17.90 -14.19 -9.55
C ALA A 97 -17.04 -12.91 -9.71
N ASP A 98 -17.40 -11.84 -9.00
CA ASP A 98 -16.64 -10.60 -8.98
C ASP A 98 -15.24 -10.76 -8.36
N THR A 99 -15.11 -11.53 -7.27
CA THR A 99 -13.82 -11.83 -6.63
C THR A 99 -12.92 -12.67 -7.55
N GLN A 100 -13.49 -13.63 -8.29
CA GLN A 100 -12.74 -14.43 -9.27
C GLN A 100 -12.07 -13.57 -10.34
N THR A 101 -12.71 -12.48 -10.79
CA THR A 101 -12.12 -11.59 -11.81
C THR A 101 -10.84 -10.86 -11.36
N ARG A 102 -10.59 -10.81 -10.04
CA ARG A 102 -9.44 -10.12 -9.44
C ARG A 102 -8.41 -11.06 -8.83
N ALA A 103 -8.71 -12.35 -8.78
CA ALA A 103 -7.85 -13.35 -8.19
C ALA A 103 -6.78 -13.84 -9.18
N ALA A 104 -5.63 -14.26 -8.66
CA ALA A 104 -4.55 -14.87 -9.42
C ALA A 104 -4.16 -16.20 -8.78
N SER A 105 -4.47 -17.32 -9.45
CA SER A 105 -4.14 -18.67 -8.93
C SER A 105 -4.68 -18.95 -7.52
N GLY A 106 -5.90 -18.48 -7.24
CA GLY A 106 -6.54 -18.56 -5.92
C GLY A 106 -6.08 -17.50 -4.91
N VAL A 107 -5.10 -16.66 -5.26
CA VAL A 107 -4.66 -15.54 -4.41
C VAL A 107 -5.53 -14.32 -4.69
N VAL A 108 -6.07 -13.72 -3.62
CA VAL A 108 -6.73 -12.42 -3.65
C VAL A 108 -5.94 -11.42 -2.79
N ALA A 109 -6.00 -10.15 -3.17
CA ALA A 109 -5.35 -9.06 -2.47
C ALA A 109 -6.34 -7.97 -2.08
N TYR A 110 -6.18 -7.46 -0.86
CA TYR A 110 -6.94 -6.33 -0.34
C TYR A 110 -6.00 -5.36 0.34
N THR A 111 -6.44 -4.11 0.53
CA THR A 111 -5.73 -3.23 1.46
C THR A 111 -5.68 -3.87 2.84
N ALA A 112 -4.55 -3.72 3.51
CA ALA A 112 -4.41 -4.12 4.91
C ALA A 112 -5.04 -3.12 5.88
N ILE A 113 -5.64 -2.03 5.40
CA ILE A 113 -6.16 -0.96 6.24
C ILE A 113 -7.66 -1.12 6.42
N CYS A 114 -8.06 -1.36 7.67
CA CYS A 114 -9.45 -1.43 8.09
C CYS A 114 -10.16 -0.12 7.76
N THR A 115 -11.34 -0.24 7.15
CA THR A 115 -12.17 0.88 6.70
C THR A 115 -12.93 1.57 7.83
N HIS A 116 -12.89 1.03 9.05
CA HIS A 116 -13.47 1.64 10.25
C HIS A 116 -12.67 2.87 10.72
N THR A 117 -11.53 2.65 11.38
CA THR A 117 -10.67 3.72 11.94
C THR A 117 -9.22 3.63 11.46
N GLY A 118 -8.97 2.84 10.42
CA GLY A 118 -7.66 2.80 9.77
C GLY A 118 -6.61 1.93 10.44
N CYS A 119 -6.98 1.10 11.42
CA CYS A 119 -6.13 0.04 11.95
C CYS A 119 -5.72 -0.95 10.85
N GLU A 120 -4.67 -1.70 11.12
CA GLU A 120 -4.25 -2.77 10.23
C GLU A 120 -5.06 -4.05 10.50
N VAL A 121 -5.45 -4.74 9.43
CA VAL A 121 -6.13 -6.04 9.48
C VAL A 121 -5.07 -7.13 9.55
N THR A 122 -4.68 -7.51 10.76
CA THR A 122 -3.49 -8.35 11.03
C THR A 122 -3.80 -9.82 11.24
N ASP A 123 -5.06 -10.16 11.48
CA ASP A 123 -5.42 -11.47 12.02
C ASP A 123 -6.29 -12.26 11.04
N TRP A 124 -6.30 -13.58 11.21
CA TRP A 124 -7.09 -14.54 10.45
C TRP A 124 -7.85 -15.45 11.41
N LEU A 125 -9.16 -15.52 11.27
CA LEU A 125 -9.99 -16.47 12.02
C LEU A 125 -10.21 -17.70 11.15
N ALA A 126 -9.42 -18.75 11.38
CA ALA A 126 -9.37 -19.92 10.51
C ALA A 126 -10.69 -20.68 10.43
N ASP A 127 -11.40 -20.82 11.56
CA ASP A 127 -12.68 -21.56 11.64
C ASP A 127 -13.78 -20.89 10.79
N GLU A 128 -13.79 -19.56 10.75
CA GLU A 128 -14.75 -18.75 9.99
C GLU A 128 -14.25 -18.43 8.57
N GLN A 129 -12.95 -18.62 8.33
CA GLN A 129 -12.24 -18.19 7.13
C GLN A 129 -12.45 -16.70 6.79
N VAL A 130 -12.25 -15.83 7.80
CA VAL A 130 -12.39 -14.36 7.66
C VAL A 130 -11.14 -13.61 8.11
N LEU A 131 -10.90 -12.49 7.45
CA LEU A 131 -9.89 -11.51 7.87
C LEU A 131 -10.42 -10.73 9.07
N TYR A 132 -9.57 -10.47 10.06
CA TYR A 132 -9.96 -9.86 11.32
C TYR A 132 -9.12 -8.63 11.66
N CYS A 133 -9.82 -7.56 12.04
CA CYS A 133 -9.22 -6.36 12.58
C CYS A 133 -9.36 -6.36 14.11
N PRO A 134 -8.25 -6.48 14.87
CA PRO A 134 -8.32 -6.65 16.32
C PRO A 134 -8.70 -5.37 17.08
N CYS A 135 -8.66 -4.19 16.44
CA CYS A 135 -8.93 -2.93 17.14
C CYS A 135 -10.38 -2.80 17.63
N HIS A 136 -11.34 -3.16 16.78
CA HIS A 136 -12.78 -3.06 17.06
C HIS A 136 -13.56 -4.24 16.49
N PHE A 137 -12.84 -5.35 16.23
CA PHE A 137 -13.41 -6.66 15.92
C PHE A 137 -14.16 -6.75 14.60
N SER A 138 -13.85 -5.88 13.63
CA SER A 138 -14.42 -6.01 12.28
C SER A 138 -13.91 -7.26 11.58
N LYS A 139 -14.82 -8.01 10.98
CA LYS A 139 -14.54 -9.22 10.20
C LYS A 139 -14.89 -9.00 8.74
N PHE A 140 -14.04 -9.49 7.84
CA PHE A 140 -14.21 -9.35 6.40
C PHE A 140 -14.11 -10.71 5.72
N ASP A 141 -15.07 -11.05 4.86
CA ASP A 141 -15.04 -12.29 4.08
C ASP A 141 -14.24 -12.10 2.78
N PRO A 142 -13.01 -12.63 2.68
CA PRO A 142 -12.18 -12.48 1.49
C PRO A 142 -12.73 -13.25 0.28
N LYS A 143 -13.68 -14.17 0.46
CA LYS A 143 -14.28 -14.91 -0.66
C LYS A 143 -15.28 -14.06 -1.43
N ASP A 144 -15.79 -13.01 -0.80
CA ASP A 144 -16.81 -12.11 -1.34
C ASP A 144 -16.34 -10.65 -1.26
N GLY A 145 -15.25 -10.34 -1.94
CA GLY A 145 -14.78 -8.96 -2.08
C GLY A 145 -14.36 -8.29 -0.76
N ALA A 146 -13.95 -9.06 0.25
CA ALA A 146 -13.69 -8.58 1.61
C ALA A 146 -14.91 -7.83 2.20
N ARG A 147 -16.11 -8.36 1.95
CA ARG A 147 -17.37 -7.84 2.50
C ARG A 147 -17.34 -7.91 4.02
N VAL A 148 -17.83 -6.84 4.66
CA VAL A 148 -18.00 -6.81 6.12
C VAL A 148 -19.05 -7.84 6.51
N VAL A 149 -18.66 -8.76 7.39
CA VAL A 149 -19.57 -9.77 7.96
C VAL A 149 -19.84 -9.53 9.45
N ASP A 150 -19.00 -8.74 10.12
CA ASP A 150 -19.18 -8.37 11.53
C ASP A 150 -18.41 -7.10 11.88
N GLY A 151 -18.77 -6.49 13.01
CA GLY A 151 -18.15 -5.30 13.58
C GLY A 151 -18.48 -3.97 12.86
N PRO A 152 -17.82 -2.87 13.27
CA PRO A 152 -18.25 -1.51 12.93
C PRO A 152 -17.73 -0.96 11.59
N ALA A 153 -16.99 -1.73 10.80
CA ALA A 153 -16.48 -1.25 9.52
C ALA A 153 -17.64 -0.92 8.56
N PRO A 154 -17.71 0.29 7.97
CA PRO A 154 -18.88 0.70 7.20
C PRO A 154 -18.89 0.15 5.76
N ARG A 155 -17.77 -0.42 5.30
CA ARG A 155 -17.60 -0.87 3.91
C ARG A 155 -16.50 -1.92 3.76
N THR A 156 -16.52 -2.61 2.64
CA THR A 156 -15.54 -3.66 2.28
C THR A 156 -14.11 -3.12 2.23
N LEU A 157 -13.12 -4.01 2.37
CA LEU A 157 -11.73 -3.65 2.09
C LEU A 157 -11.55 -3.48 0.57
N PRO A 158 -11.03 -2.34 0.07
CA PRO A 158 -10.66 -2.21 -1.32
C PRO A 158 -9.75 -3.36 -1.79
N ALA A 159 -10.18 -4.05 -2.84
CA ALA A 159 -9.42 -5.11 -3.48
C ALA A 159 -8.31 -4.51 -4.36
N LEU A 160 -7.18 -5.19 -4.47
CA LEU A 160 -6.14 -4.90 -5.44
C LEU A 160 -6.12 -6.03 -6.47
N PRO A 161 -6.60 -5.82 -7.71
CA PRO A 161 -6.63 -6.87 -8.72
C PRO A 161 -5.24 -7.44 -8.98
N LEU A 162 -5.13 -8.76 -9.12
CA LEU A 162 -3.88 -9.47 -9.38
C LEU A 162 -3.92 -10.23 -10.70
N LYS A 163 -2.72 -10.55 -11.21
CA LYS A 163 -2.47 -11.53 -12.26
C LYS A 163 -1.14 -12.22 -12.02
N VAL A 164 -0.91 -13.36 -12.68
CA VAL A 164 0.40 -14.01 -12.73
C VAL A 164 1.11 -13.65 -14.02
N ILE A 165 2.35 -13.17 -13.94
CA ILE A 165 3.24 -12.96 -15.09
C ILE A 165 4.61 -13.53 -14.73
N ASP A 166 5.14 -14.40 -15.58
CA ASP A 166 6.45 -15.04 -15.40
C ASP A 166 6.58 -15.70 -14.00
N GLY A 167 5.50 -16.31 -13.52
CA GLY A 167 5.40 -16.96 -12.21
C GLY A 167 5.15 -16.02 -11.03
N ASN A 168 5.28 -14.71 -11.20
CA ASN A 168 5.15 -13.72 -10.13
C ASN A 168 3.73 -13.16 -10.01
N LEU A 169 3.33 -12.80 -8.79
CA LEU A 169 2.14 -12.02 -8.49
C LEU A 169 2.38 -10.56 -8.88
N VAL A 170 1.55 -10.09 -9.81
CA VAL A 170 1.64 -8.73 -10.38
C VAL A 170 0.32 -8.01 -10.16
N VAL A 171 0.40 -6.74 -9.79
CA VAL A 171 -0.77 -5.85 -9.72
C VAL A 171 -1.37 -5.70 -11.11
N ALA A 172 -2.64 -6.04 -11.26
CA ALA A 172 -3.38 -5.98 -12.52
C ALA A 172 -4.14 -4.66 -12.71
N GLY A 173 -4.39 -3.90 -11.64
CA GLY A 173 -5.10 -2.62 -11.69
C GLY A 173 -5.00 -1.84 -10.38
N ALA A 174 -5.60 -0.65 -10.36
CA ALA A 174 -5.70 0.14 -9.14
C ALA A 174 -6.61 -0.53 -8.10
N PHE A 175 -6.57 -0.06 -6.85
CA PHE A 175 -7.55 -0.45 -5.84
C PHE A 175 -8.97 -0.19 -6.33
N THR A 176 -9.90 -1.09 -6.01
CA THR A 176 -11.31 -1.00 -6.46
C THR A 176 -12.07 0.17 -5.82
N ALA A 177 -11.56 0.73 -4.72
CA ALA A 177 -12.12 1.89 -4.05
C ALA A 177 -11.04 2.65 -3.27
N ARG A 178 -11.41 3.79 -2.67
CA ARG A 178 -10.52 4.59 -1.82
C ARG A 178 -10.03 3.75 -0.63
N VAL A 179 -8.71 3.71 -0.45
CA VAL A 179 -8.06 3.10 0.73
C VAL A 179 -8.08 4.05 1.92
N GLY A 180 -8.31 3.50 3.10
CA GLY A 180 -8.35 4.22 4.37
C GLY A 180 -9.73 4.17 5.00
N PHE A 181 -9.98 5.12 5.88
CA PHE A 181 -11.19 5.26 6.66
C PHE A 181 -11.72 6.67 6.47
N GLU A 182 -13.03 6.83 6.41
CA GLU A 182 -13.70 8.12 6.50
C GLU A 182 -14.44 8.14 7.83
N PRO A 183 -14.28 9.20 8.65
CA PRO A 183 -15.20 9.42 9.74
C PRO A 183 -16.61 9.49 9.16
N ALA A 184 -17.53 8.70 9.72
CA ALA A 184 -18.95 8.83 9.43
C ALA A 184 -19.47 10.21 9.84
#